data_AF-A0A7K1C9U1-F1
#
_entry.id   AF-A0A7K1C9U1-F1
#
_cell.length_a   1.000
_cell.length_b   1.000
_cell.length_c   1.000
_cell.angle_alpha   90.00
_cell.angle_beta   90.00
_cell.angle_gamma   90.00
#
_symmetry.space_group_name_H-M   'P 1'
#
loop_
_entity.id
_entity.type
_entity.pdbx_description
1 polymer ?
#
loop_
_entity_poly.entity_id
_entity_poly.type
_entity_poly.pdbx_seq_one_letter_code
_entity_poly.pdbx_strand_id
1 'polypeptide(L)'
;MFKNTLKTTVLLAGLGGLIVAVAAMLGGGSSGAVMIGLVIALVMVGGSYWFSDRLALRSAQAVVITEADAPEFYRMVQSLAARANMPMPRVAISPSEQPNAFATGRGPRNAVVCATQG
;
A
#
# COMPACT_ATOMS: atom_id res chain seq x y z
N MET A 1 2.90 15.62 10.52
CA MET A 1 3.43 14.73 9.46
C MET A 1 4.60 13.85 9.93
N PHE A 2 5.66 14.41 10.56
CA PHE A 2 6.84 13.66 11.01
C PHE A 2 6.56 12.42 11.89
N LYS A 3 5.57 12.47 12.79
CA LYS A 3 5.25 11.35 13.69
C LYS A 3 4.87 10.05 12.95
N ASN A 4 4.15 10.14 11.84
CA ASN A 4 3.73 8.95 11.09
C ASN A 4 4.86 8.44 10.20
N THR A 5 5.63 9.34 9.59
CA THR A 5 6.82 8.95 8.81
C THR A 5 7.81 8.20 9.67
N LEU A 6 8.09 8.66 10.90
CA LEU A 6 8.98 7.94 11.81
C LEU A 6 8.46 6.54 12.15
N LYS A 7 7.17 6.42 12.49
CA LYS A 7 6.54 5.12 12.76
C LYS A 7 6.64 4.18 11.55
N THR A 8 6.33 4.68 10.35
CA THR A 8 6.43 3.90 9.11
C THR A 8 7.88 3.47 8.87
N THR A 9 8.86 4.36 8.99
CA THR A 9 10.28 4.03 8.80
C THR A 9 10.74 2.96 9.81
N VAL A 10 10.38 3.10 11.09
CA VAL A 10 10.72 2.12 12.13
C VAL A 10 10.09 0.76 11.83
N LEU A 11 8.82 0.74 11.42
CA LEU A 11 8.12 -0.51 11.07
C LEU A 11 8.76 -1.19 9.85
N LEU A 12 9.06 -0.43 8.79
CA LEU A 12 9.70 -0.97 7.59
C LEU A 12 11.13 -1.44 7.86
N ALA A 13 11.91 -0.69 8.64
CA ALA A 13 13.25 -1.08 9.04
C ALA A 13 13.22 -2.34 9.93
N GLY A 14 12.27 -2.41 10.87
CA GLY A 14 12.07 -3.60 11.72
C GLY A 14 11.70 -4.84 10.91
N LEU A 15 10.79 -4.71 9.94
CA LEU A 15 10.40 -5.80 9.04
C LEU A 15 11.58 -6.26 8.16
N GLY A 16 12.35 -5.31 7.62
CA GLY A 16 13.57 -5.62 6.87
C GLY A 16 14.62 -6.33 7.72
N GLY A 17 14.84 -5.84 8.95
CA GLY A 17 15.74 -6.47 9.92
C GLY A 17 15.30 -7.88 10.30
N LEU A 18 14.00 -8.12 10.44
CA LEU A 18 13.45 -9.45 10.70
C LEU A 18 13.77 -10.44 9.56
N ILE A 19 13.62 -10.01 8.30
CA ILE A 19 13.97 -10.84 7.13
C ILE A 19 15.45 -11.20 7.15
N VAL A 20 16.33 -10.24 7.42
CA VAL A 20 17.78 -10.47 7.52
C VAL A 20 18.11 -11.42 8.67
N ALA A 21 17.48 -11.27 9.83
CA ALA A 21 17.70 -12.14 10.98
C ALA A 21 17.30 -13.59 10.68
N VAL A 22 16.13 -13.80 10.07
CA VAL A 22 15.68 -15.15 9.66
C VAL A 22 16.64 -15.76 8.64
N ALA A 23 17.06 -14.99 7.63
CA ALA A 23 18.03 -15.46 6.63
C ALA A 23 19.36 -15.86 7.27
N ALA A 24 19.87 -15.05 8.22
CA ALA A 24 21.08 -15.35 8.97
C ALA A 24 20.94 -16.65 9.78
N MET A 25 19.82 -16.85 10.48
CA MET A 25 19.58 -18.07 11.27
C MET A 25 19.52 -19.32 10.39
N LEU A 26 18.84 -19.26 9.25
CA LEU A 26 18.74 -20.38 8.31
C LEU A 26 20.07 -20.71 7.64
N GLY A 27 20.90 -19.70 7.37
CA GLY A 27 22.21 -19.86 6.73
C GLY A 27 23.39 -19.97 7.70
N GLY A 28 23.13 -20.30 8.97
CA GLY A 28 24.16 -20.54 9.98
C GLY A 28 25.03 -19.33 10.34
N GLY A 29 24.52 -18.12 10.15
CA GLY A 29 25.25 -16.87 10.40
C GLY A 29 26.29 -16.52 9.34
N SER A 30 26.33 -17.23 8.21
CA SER A 30 27.26 -16.94 7.12
C SER A 30 27.02 -15.55 6.52
N SER A 31 28.09 -14.85 6.16
CA SER A 31 28.01 -13.53 5.51
C SER A 31 27.21 -13.57 4.21
N GLY A 32 27.26 -14.70 3.49
CA GLY A 32 26.45 -14.92 2.29
C GLY A 32 24.95 -14.94 2.58
N ALA A 33 24.51 -15.63 3.63
CA ALA A 33 23.10 -15.67 4.01
C ALA A 33 22.56 -14.30 4.48
N VAL A 34 23.38 -13.55 5.22
CA VAL A 34 23.04 -12.16 5.61
C VAL A 34 22.90 -11.27 4.38
N MET A 35 23.82 -11.37 3.42
CA MET A 35 23.76 -10.58 2.18
C MET A 35 22.52 -10.92 1.34
N ILE A 36 22.21 -12.21 1.18
CA ILE A 36 20.98 -12.65 0.48
C ILE A 36 19.75 -12.12 1.21
N GLY A 37 19.71 -12.25 2.54
CA GLY A 37 18.62 -11.73 3.36
C GLY A 37 18.41 -10.22 3.18
N LEU A 38 19.50 -9.44 3.12
CA LEU A 38 19.45 -8.00 2.90
C LEU A 38 18.88 -7.65 1.52
N VAL A 39 19.31 -8.36 0.47
CA VAL A 39 18.79 -8.17 -0.88
C VAL A 39 17.30 -8.50 -0.93
N ILE A 40 16.88 -9.61 -0.34
CA ILE A 40 15.47 -10.00 -0.24
C ILE A 40 14.68 -8.94 0.53
N ALA A 41 15.19 -8.47 1.67
CA ALA A 41 14.53 -7.45 2.48
C ALA A 41 14.34 -6.15 1.69
N LEU A 42 15.37 -5.68 0.99
CA LEU A 42 15.29 -4.48 0.16
C LEU A 42 14.26 -4.62 -0.97
N VAL A 43 14.26 -5.75 -1.67
CA VAL A 43 13.32 -6.02 -2.76
C VAL A 43 11.89 -6.14 -2.23
N MET A 44 11.68 -6.94 -1.19
CA MET A 44 10.35 -7.21 -0.64
C MET A 44 9.77 -5.99 0.07
N VAL A 45 10.49 -5.42 1.03
CA VAL A 45 9.99 -4.29 1.83
C VAL A 45 9.98 -3.01 1.01
N GLY A 46 11.08 -2.73 0.29
CA GLY A 46 11.17 -1.55 -0.57
C GLY A 46 10.19 -1.61 -1.73
N GLY A 47 10.09 -2.77 -2.40
CA GLY A 47 9.11 -3.00 -3.46
C GLY A 47 7.67 -2.89 -2.96
N SER A 48 7.33 -3.53 -1.84
CA SER A 48 5.98 -3.45 -1.26
C SER A 48 5.62 -2.02 -0.85
N TYR A 49 6.55 -1.24 -0.30
CA TYR A 49 6.31 0.17 -0.01
C TYR A 49 5.99 0.93 -1.30
N TRP A 50 6.85 0.82 -2.32
CA TRP A 50 6.73 1.63 -3.53
C TRP A 50 5.50 1.31 -4.39
N PHE A 51 5.13 0.02 -4.44
CA PHE A 51 4.06 -0.53 -5.27
C PHE A 51 2.83 -0.98 -4.45
N SER A 52 2.72 -0.54 -3.19
CA SER A 52 1.64 -0.91 -2.26
C SER A 52 0.24 -0.68 -2.83
N ASP A 53 0.03 0.43 -3.54
CA ASP A 53 -1.22 0.78 -4.18
C ASP A 53 -1.59 -0.24 -5.28
N ARG A 54 -0.64 -0.58 -6.14
CA ARG A 54 -0.85 -1.54 -7.23
C ARG A 54 -1.07 -2.95 -6.69
N LEU A 55 -0.34 -3.32 -5.64
CA LEU A 55 -0.48 -4.62 -5.00
C LEU A 55 -1.89 -4.77 -4.39
N ALA A 56 -2.34 -3.76 -3.64
CA ALA A 56 -3.66 -3.76 -3.03
C ALA A 56 -4.80 -3.76 -4.05
N LEU A 57 -4.68 -2.98 -5.14
CA LEU A 57 -5.69 -3.00 -6.21
C LEU A 57 -5.73 -4.36 -6.91
N ARG A 58 -4.57 -4.95 -7.21
CA ARG A 58 -4.50 -6.27 -7.84
C ARG A 58 -5.07 -7.37 -6.94
N SER A 59 -4.79 -7.33 -5.64
CA SER A 59 -5.34 -8.33 -4.71
C SER A 59 -6.86 -8.24 -4.59
N ALA A 60 -7.42 -7.04 -4.76
CA ALA A 60 -8.87 -6.82 -4.74
C ALA A 60 -9.51 -6.93 -6.14
N GLN A 61 -8.74 -7.26 -7.19
CA GLN A 61 -9.20 -7.21 -8.59
C GLN A 61 -9.87 -5.87 -8.95
N ALA A 62 -9.41 -4.79 -8.33
CA ALA A 62 -10.03 -3.49 -8.42
C ALA A 62 -9.62 -2.74 -9.69
N VAL A 63 -10.59 -2.08 -10.32
CA VAL A 63 -10.41 -1.29 -11.54
C VAL A 63 -10.53 0.19 -11.19
N VAL A 64 -9.58 1.00 -11.67
CA VAL A 64 -9.64 2.46 -11.49
C VAL A 64 -10.70 3.03 -12.41
N ILE A 65 -11.57 3.85 -11.83
CA ILE A 65 -12.72 4.44 -12.51
C ILE A 65 -12.58 5.95 -12.69
N THR A 66 -13.43 6.50 -13.54
CA THR A 66 -13.65 7.92 -13.78
C THR A 66 -14.99 8.37 -13.21
N GLU A 67 -15.27 9.69 -13.21
CA GLU A 67 -16.57 10.21 -12.77
C GLU A 67 -17.73 9.65 -13.62
N ALA A 68 -17.50 9.31 -14.89
CA ALA A 68 -18.54 8.79 -15.77
C ALA A 68 -18.99 7.37 -15.39
N ASP A 69 -18.10 6.56 -14.79
CA ASP A 69 -18.39 5.16 -14.47
C ASP A 69 -19.27 5.03 -13.22
N ALA A 70 -19.04 5.89 -12.21
CA ALA A 70 -19.81 5.92 -10.97
C ALA A 70 -19.86 7.35 -10.38
N PRO A 71 -20.74 8.23 -10.90
CA PRO A 71 -20.73 9.66 -10.57
C PRO A 71 -21.03 9.94 -9.11
N GLU A 72 -21.92 9.19 -8.48
CA GLU A 72 -22.25 9.37 -7.06
C GLU A 72 -21.07 9.02 -6.15
N PHE A 73 -20.45 7.86 -6.36
CA PHE A 73 -19.29 7.44 -5.58
C PHE A 73 -18.09 8.37 -5.81
N TYR A 74 -17.80 8.72 -7.06
CA TYR A 74 -16.69 9.60 -7.40
C TYR A 74 -16.85 10.99 -6.75
N ARG A 75 -18.05 11.58 -6.80
CA ARG A 75 -18.35 12.87 -6.15
C ARG A 75 -18.32 12.79 -4.64
N MET A 76 -18.76 11.66 -4.06
CA MET A 76 -18.63 11.44 -2.63
C MET A 76 -17.15 11.52 -2.20
N VAL A 77 -16.28 10.77 -2.87
CA VAL A 77 -14.83 10.80 -2.61
C VAL A 77 -14.25 12.20 -2.85
N GLN A 78 -14.64 12.87 -3.93
CA GLN A 78 -14.21 14.24 -4.24
C GLN A 78 -14.60 15.23 -3.15
N SER A 79 -15.84 15.16 -2.66
CA SER A 79 -16.33 16.04 -1.60
C SER A 79 -15.59 15.82 -0.29
N LEU A 80 -15.26 14.56 0.05
CA LEU A 80 -14.48 14.21 1.23
C LEU A 80 -13.04 14.69 1.11
N ALA A 81 -12.40 14.49 -0.05
CA ALA A 81 -11.05 14.99 -0.30
C ALA A 81 -10.98 16.52 -0.21
N ALA A 82 -11.95 17.22 -0.80
CA ALA A 82 -12.05 18.68 -0.74
C ALA A 82 -12.24 19.18 0.71
N ARG A 83 -13.15 18.56 1.48
CA ARG A 83 -13.36 18.88 2.90
C ARG A 83 -12.10 18.66 3.75
N ALA A 84 -11.31 17.64 3.40
CA ALA A 84 -10.06 17.34 4.07
C ALA A 84 -8.86 18.17 3.56
N ASN A 85 -9.07 19.08 2.59
CA ASN A 85 -8.03 19.82 1.89
C ASN A 85 -6.91 18.90 1.34
N MET A 86 -7.32 17.76 0.76
CA MET A 86 -6.45 16.75 0.18
C MET A 86 -6.59 16.72 -1.35
N PRO A 87 -5.52 16.37 -2.09
CA PRO A 87 -5.64 16.12 -3.52
C PRO A 87 -6.61 14.96 -3.78
N MET A 88 -7.29 14.99 -4.92
CA MET A 88 -8.21 13.93 -5.34
C MET A 88 -7.45 12.60 -5.45
N PRO A 89 -7.80 11.57 -4.67
CA PRO A 89 -7.22 10.24 -4.83
C PRO A 89 -7.76 9.59 -6.10
N ARG A 90 -7.07 8.56 -6.60
CA ARG A 90 -7.68 7.68 -7.60
C ARG A 90 -8.84 6.91 -6.95
N VAL A 91 -9.91 6.71 -7.69
CA VAL A 91 -11.08 5.97 -7.23
C VAL A 91 -11.10 4.63 -7.96
N ALA A 92 -11.34 3.55 -7.24
CA ALA A 92 -11.41 2.21 -7.82
C ALA A 92 -12.63 1.45 -7.29
N ILE A 93 -13.11 0.51 -8.10
CA ILE A 93 -14.18 -0.41 -7.72
C ILE A 93 -13.68 -1.85 -7.86
N SER A 94 -13.91 -2.66 -6.84
CA SER A 94 -13.67 -4.10 -6.84
C SER A 94 -14.96 -4.85 -7.19
N PRO A 95 -14.92 -5.89 -8.04
CA PRO A 95 -16.11 -6.67 -8.44
C PRO A 95 -16.67 -7.57 -7.32
N SER A 96 -16.13 -7.50 -6.09
CA SER A 96 -16.65 -8.27 -4.96
C SER A 96 -18.07 -7.84 -4.58
N GLU A 97 -18.94 -8.82 -4.32
CA GLU A 97 -20.30 -8.65 -3.77
C GLU A 97 -20.29 -8.52 -2.24
N GLN A 98 -19.18 -8.83 -1.59
CA GLN A 98 -19.06 -8.64 -0.14
C GLN A 98 -18.75 -7.18 0.16
N PRO A 99 -19.59 -6.45 0.93
CA PRO A 99 -19.42 -5.03 1.20
C PRO A 99 -18.12 -4.76 1.97
N ASN A 100 -17.21 -3.99 1.35
CA ASN A 100 -15.94 -3.58 1.92
C ASN A 100 -15.39 -2.31 1.24
N ALA A 101 -14.51 -1.58 1.94
CA ALA A 101 -13.78 -0.45 1.38
C ALA A 101 -12.41 -0.31 2.04
N PHE A 102 -11.42 0.14 1.27
CA PHE A 102 -10.08 0.41 1.78
C PHE A 102 -9.42 1.59 1.06
N ALA A 103 -8.42 2.18 1.71
CA ALA A 103 -7.57 3.20 1.14
C ALA A 103 -6.10 2.79 1.22
N THR A 104 -5.34 3.04 0.15
CA THR A 104 -3.93 2.66 0.04
C THR A 104 -3.11 3.75 -0.64
N GLY A 105 -1.79 3.71 -0.47
CA GLY A 105 -0.84 4.66 -1.06
C GLY A 105 0.19 5.20 -0.07
N ARG A 106 1.34 5.63 -0.59
CA ARG A 106 2.47 6.13 0.22
C ARG A 106 2.31 7.57 0.72
N GLY A 107 1.27 8.27 0.28
CA GLY A 107 1.01 9.65 0.64
C GLY A 107 -0.14 10.25 -0.18
N PRO A 108 -0.52 11.51 0.09
CA PRO A 108 -1.74 12.11 -0.48
C PRO A 108 -1.78 12.11 -2.01
N ARG A 109 -0.64 12.36 -2.67
CA ARG A 109 -0.56 12.40 -4.15
C ARG A 109 -0.63 11.03 -4.82
N ASN A 110 -0.44 9.95 -4.06
CA ASN A 110 -0.40 8.58 -4.56
C ASN A 110 -1.53 7.73 -3.95
N ALA A 111 -2.51 8.38 -3.34
CA ALA A 111 -3.60 7.72 -2.65
C ALA A 111 -4.61 7.12 -3.64
N VAL A 112 -5.20 6.00 -3.24
CA VAL A 112 -6.30 5.32 -3.92
C VAL A 112 -7.36 4.96 -2.89
N VAL A 113 -8.62 5.20 -3.22
CA VAL A 113 -9.78 4.74 -2.46
C VAL A 113 -10.50 3.69 -3.30
N CYS A 114 -10.74 2.53 -2.71
CA CYS A 114 -11.42 1.42 -3.36
C CYS A 114 -12.64 0.99 -2.54
N ALA A 115 -13.77 0.76 -3.21
CA ALA A 115 -14.96 0.13 -2.63
C ALA A 115 -15.37 -1.09 -3.47
N THR A 116 -16.10 -2.01 -2.87
CA THR A 116 -16.72 -3.16 -3.55
C THR A 116 -18.02 -2.76 -4.26
N GLN A 117 -18.57 -3.65 -5.10
CA GLN A 117 -19.85 -3.42 -5.76
C GLN A 117 -21.05 -3.72 -4.85
N GLY A 118 -20.92 -4.71 -3.96
CA GLY A 118 -21.92 -5.03 -2.95
C GLY A 118 -21.85 -4.19 -1.69
#